data_AF-A0A966M3L2-F1
#
_entry.id   AF-A0A966M3L2-F1
#
_cell.length_a   1.000
_cell.length_b   1.000
_cell.length_c   1.000
_cell.angle_alpha   90.00
_cell.angle_beta   90.00
_cell.angle_gamma   90.00
#
_symmetry.space_group_name_H-M   'P 1'
#
loop_
_entity.id
_entity.type
_entity.pdbx_description
1 polymer ?
#
loop_
_entity_poly.entity_id
_entity_poly.type
_entity_poly.pdbx_seq_one_letter_code
_entity_poly.pdbx_strand_id
1 'polypeptide(L)'
;MTAEYNPKKIEESAQKKWIEDGRFEAKPDNREKYYCLSMFPYPSGKLHMGHVRNYTIGDVISRYKRMNNFNVFQPMGWDAFGLPAENAAIANEVSPKEWTNDNIEHMKQQLISLGLGYDWSKELRTCEPKYYKWEQLIFKKFFEKGLVYKKKSLVNWDPIDETVLANEQVIDGKGWRSGAPVEIKEIDQWFIKITDYADELLSSLNEVDWPENVKTMQENWIGKSHGAEIKYQIKDSEEYLTAFSTRPDTIYGVSFVAISPNHKIALNLSEHDKKIESFLKQCKETSSAEADMAKAEKLGIDTGMKVIHPLTDEEIPVWIGNFVLLDYGTGVVMGVPGHDQRDFEFASKYNLDIKQVISSSTNDELPVLTKGILLNSDKYNDLDSDSASKKIIEELSEKKLGEGLIQFRLRDWGVSRQRYWGCPIPVIYENGDAKLVEENELPVVLPELPKDSPPIPLSQNEEFYKISDGIERETDTFDTFMDSSWYYARFTSADNDSEIFDENSKYWLPVDLYIGGIEHAILHLLYSRFFHKALRDMGMVEGNEPFKKLLTQGMVLKDGAKMSKSKGNTVDPQSYIDKYGADTVRLYMMFTAPPEQSLEWSESS
;
A
#
# COMPACT_ATOMS: atom_id res chain seq x y z
N MET A 1 42.23 -1.82 32.85
CA MET A 1 42.27 -1.58 31.40
C MET A 1 43.40 -2.42 30.83
N THR A 2 43.17 -3.11 29.71
CA THR A 2 44.23 -3.75 28.90
C THR A 2 44.86 -2.69 27.98
N ALA A 3 46.09 -2.92 27.52
CA ALA A 3 46.77 -1.99 26.61
C ALA A 3 46.19 -2.00 25.19
N GLU A 4 45.64 -3.14 24.76
CA GLU A 4 44.98 -3.30 23.46
C GLU A 4 43.46 -3.38 23.62
N TYR A 5 42.74 -2.78 22.66
CA TYR A 5 41.29 -2.87 22.54
C TYR A 5 40.88 -4.27 22.07
N ASN A 6 40.09 -4.97 22.87
CA ASN A 6 39.52 -6.27 22.53
C ASN A 6 37.98 -6.16 22.56
N PRO A 7 37.33 -5.93 21.40
CA PRO A 7 35.89 -5.70 21.34
C PRO A 7 35.11 -6.87 21.93
N LYS A 8 35.43 -8.11 21.51
CA LYS A 8 34.72 -9.33 21.91
C LYS A 8 34.49 -9.43 23.41
N LYS A 9 35.53 -9.28 24.23
CA LYS A 9 35.41 -9.40 25.69
C LYS A 9 34.60 -8.26 26.32
N ILE A 10 34.72 -7.04 25.79
CA ILE A 10 34.07 -5.85 26.33
C ILE A 10 32.59 -5.85 25.96
N GLU A 11 32.29 -6.11 24.69
CA GLU A 11 30.94 -6.13 24.13
C GLU A 11 30.09 -7.24 24.77
N GLU A 12 30.59 -8.48 24.83
CA GLU A 12 29.89 -9.60 25.50
C GLU A 12 29.56 -9.26 26.96
N SER A 13 30.52 -8.70 27.71
CA SER A 13 30.31 -8.34 29.11
C SER A 13 29.32 -7.19 29.28
N ALA A 14 29.36 -6.18 28.42
CA ALA A 14 28.47 -5.02 28.50
C ALA A 14 27.04 -5.39 28.12
N GLN A 15 26.86 -6.13 27.02
CA GLN A 15 25.57 -6.60 26.52
C GLN A 15 24.89 -7.50 27.56
N LYS A 16 25.61 -8.49 28.08
CA LYS A 16 25.11 -9.38 29.14
C LYS A 16 24.64 -8.58 30.35
N LYS A 17 25.44 -7.63 30.83
CA LYS A 17 25.08 -6.77 31.95
C LYS A 17 23.82 -5.95 31.68
N TRP A 18 23.66 -5.38 30.47
CA TRP A 18 22.47 -4.59 30.14
C TRP A 18 21.19 -5.43 30.10
N ILE A 19 21.27 -6.67 29.63
CA ILE A 19 20.14 -7.61 29.62
C ILE A 19 19.80 -8.03 31.05
N GLU A 20 20.79 -8.46 31.84
CA GLU A 20 20.58 -8.88 33.24
C GLU A 20 20.01 -7.75 34.10
N ASP A 21 20.44 -6.50 33.87
CA ASP A 21 19.95 -5.33 34.59
C ASP A 21 18.58 -4.83 34.07
N GLY A 22 18.00 -5.42 33.01
CA GLY A 22 16.78 -4.92 32.36
C GLY A 22 16.92 -3.46 31.89
N ARG A 23 18.14 -3.05 31.50
CA ARG A 23 18.54 -1.62 31.46
C ARG A 23 17.72 -0.77 30.50
N PHE A 24 17.18 -1.39 29.46
CA PHE A 24 16.41 -0.73 28.41
C PHE A 24 14.89 -0.91 28.56
N GLU A 25 14.43 -1.69 29.55
CA GLU A 25 13.01 -1.81 29.85
C GLU A 25 12.43 -0.42 30.17
N ALA A 26 11.28 -0.11 29.57
CA ALA A 26 10.62 1.16 29.72
C ALA A 26 9.23 0.99 30.33
N LYS A 27 8.93 1.81 31.32
CA LYS A 27 7.61 1.91 31.95
C LYS A 27 7.23 3.39 32.05
N PRO A 28 5.94 3.75 31.96
CA PRO A 28 5.53 5.13 32.19
C PRO A 28 6.06 5.69 33.51
N ASP A 29 6.59 6.90 33.48
CA ASP A 29 7.06 7.63 34.65
C ASP A 29 6.91 9.15 34.46
N ASN A 30 7.48 9.94 35.37
CA ASN A 30 7.32 11.40 35.36
C ASN A 30 8.31 12.15 34.45
N ARG A 31 9.22 11.46 33.74
CA ARG A 31 10.15 12.11 32.82
C ARG A 31 9.44 12.41 31.50
N GLU A 32 10.03 13.29 30.71
CA GLU A 32 9.56 13.50 29.33
C GLU A 32 9.74 12.22 28.53
N LYS A 33 8.65 11.69 27.97
CA LYS A 33 8.66 10.44 27.19
C LYS A 33 9.30 10.66 25.82
N TYR A 34 9.95 9.62 25.31
CA TYR A 34 10.44 9.60 23.93
C TYR A 34 10.27 8.19 23.34
N TYR A 35 9.31 8.03 22.44
CA TYR A 35 9.08 6.79 21.72
C TYR A 35 9.85 6.82 20.39
N CYS A 36 10.96 6.08 20.32
CA CYS A 36 11.78 5.92 19.13
C CYS A 36 11.52 4.53 18.52
N LEU A 37 11.01 4.48 17.30
CA LEU A 37 10.60 3.23 16.67
C LEU A 37 11.27 3.09 15.31
N SER A 38 11.98 1.99 15.13
CA SER A 38 12.45 1.53 13.83
C SER A 38 11.44 0.54 13.25
N MET A 39 11.18 0.62 11.94
CA MET A 39 10.42 -0.42 11.21
C MET A 39 10.93 -1.80 11.58
N PHE A 40 10.08 -2.66 12.14
CA PHE A 40 10.45 -4.03 12.52
C PHE A 40 10.73 -4.90 11.28
N PRO A 41 11.61 -5.92 11.37
CA PRO A 41 11.99 -6.71 10.21
C PRO A 41 11.03 -7.85 9.90
N TYR A 42 11.00 -8.25 8.63
CA TYR A 42 10.53 -9.58 8.20
C TYR A 42 11.55 -10.65 8.60
N PRO A 43 11.17 -11.72 9.34
CA PRO A 43 12.05 -12.82 9.74
C PRO A 43 12.23 -13.85 8.61
N SER A 44 12.69 -13.39 7.46
CA SER A 44 12.81 -14.17 6.22
C SER A 44 14.22 -14.76 6.01
N GLY A 45 15.05 -14.84 7.05
CA GLY A 45 16.45 -15.28 6.98
C GLY A 45 17.31 -14.53 8.00
N LYS A 46 18.41 -13.95 7.54
CA LYS A 46 19.35 -13.19 8.39
C LYS A 46 19.22 -11.69 8.23
N LEU A 47 19.81 -10.94 9.17
CA LEU A 47 20.06 -9.51 9.00
C LEU A 47 21.01 -9.25 7.82
N HIS A 48 20.98 -8.02 7.33
CA HIS A 48 21.91 -7.49 6.34
C HIS A 48 22.29 -6.06 6.71
N MET A 49 23.31 -5.48 6.08
CA MET A 49 23.77 -4.13 6.47
C MET A 49 22.71 -3.02 6.38
N GLY A 50 21.71 -3.13 5.51
CA GLY A 50 20.54 -2.23 5.54
C GLY A 50 19.75 -2.24 6.87
N HIS A 51 19.62 -3.42 7.51
CA HIS A 51 19.01 -3.56 8.83
C HIS A 51 19.91 -2.92 9.90
N VAL A 52 21.21 -3.20 9.85
CA VAL A 52 22.19 -2.64 10.79
C VAL A 52 22.15 -1.12 10.77
N ARG A 53 22.10 -0.50 9.58
CA ARG A 53 21.98 0.94 9.43
C ARG A 53 20.73 1.47 10.12
N ASN A 54 19.56 0.89 9.82
CA ASN A 54 18.26 1.34 10.35
C ASN A 54 18.23 1.31 11.87
N TYR A 55 18.67 0.18 12.43
CA TYR A 55 18.60 -0.07 13.86
C TYR A 55 19.69 0.65 14.64
N THR A 56 20.86 0.88 14.04
CA THR A 56 21.91 1.70 14.66
C THR A 56 21.49 3.16 14.75
N ILE A 57 20.83 3.72 13.72
CA ILE A 57 20.26 5.08 13.77
C ILE A 57 19.31 5.22 14.96
N GLY A 58 18.35 4.27 15.08
CA GLY A 58 17.41 4.24 16.21
C GLY A 58 18.12 4.19 17.55
N ASP A 59 19.08 3.28 17.71
CA ASP A 59 19.79 3.08 18.97
C ASP A 59 20.64 4.29 19.38
N VAL A 60 21.29 4.97 18.42
CA VAL A 60 22.04 6.20 18.68
C VAL A 60 21.12 7.29 19.22
N ILE A 61 19.97 7.51 18.58
CA ILE A 61 19.00 8.54 18.99
C ILE A 61 18.38 8.19 20.35
N SER A 62 18.01 6.93 20.56
CA SER A 62 17.45 6.43 21.82
C SER A 62 18.42 6.61 22.98
N ARG A 63 19.71 6.24 22.79
CA ARG A 63 20.74 6.42 23.82
C ARG A 63 21.01 7.90 24.09
N TYR A 64 21.09 8.73 23.05
CA TYR A 64 21.23 10.17 23.19
C TYR A 64 20.08 10.77 24.02
N LYS A 65 18.83 10.43 23.71
CA LYS A 65 17.65 10.89 24.45
C LYS A 65 17.66 10.42 25.90
N ARG A 66 18.02 9.16 26.15
CA ARG A 66 18.14 8.61 27.51
C ARG A 66 19.21 9.35 28.32
N MET A 67 20.34 9.71 27.71
CA MET A 67 21.39 10.52 28.35
C MET A 67 20.94 11.96 28.65
N ASN A 68 19.95 12.46 27.92
CA ASN A 68 19.29 13.75 28.17
C ASN A 68 18.06 13.62 29.10
N ASN A 69 18.00 12.57 29.92
CA ASN A 69 16.97 12.36 30.94
C ASN A 69 15.54 12.13 30.40
N PHE A 70 15.38 11.75 29.14
CA PHE A 70 14.09 11.27 28.63
C PHE A 70 13.79 9.85 29.13
N ASN A 71 12.50 9.53 29.30
CA ASN A 71 12.05 8.14 29.42
C ASN A 71 11.88 7.57 28.01
N VAL A 72 12.85 6.78 27.57
CA VAL A 72 12.94 6.31 26.18
C VAL A 72 12.35 4.92 26.05
N PHE A 73 11.35 4.79 25.18
CA PHE A 73 10.81 3.52 24.72
C PHE A 73 11.34 3.21 23.31
N GLN A 74 12.05 2.09 23.20
CA GLN A 74 12.58 1.57 21.93
C GLN A 74 12.29 0.07 21.89
N PRO A 75 11.14 -0.35 21.33
CA PRO A 75 10.77 -1.76 21.20
C PRO A 75 11.32 -2.37 19.91
N MET A 76 11.22 -3.69 19.82
CA MET A 76 11.48 -4.45 18.60
C MET A 76 10.54 -5.65 18.55
N GLY A 77 10.23 -6.10 17.35
CA GLY A 77 9.37 -7.26 17.10
C GLY A 77 9.64 -7.84 15.72
N TRP A 78 8.70 -8.62 15.20
CA TRP A 78 8.87 -9.38 13.97
C TRP A 78 7.60 -9.35 13.14
N ASP A 79 7.70 -8.83 11.91
CA ASP A 79 6.63 -8.88 10.92
C ASP A 79 6.62 -10.28 10.28
N ALA A 80 5.97 -11.21 10.95
CA ALA A 80 6.25 -12.63 10.86
C ALA A 80 5.30 -13.42 9.93
N PHE A 81 4.21 -12.81 9.48
CA PHE A 81 3.30 -13.39 8.49
C PHE A 81 3.70 -13.07 7.04
N GLY A 82 2.98 -13.72 6.11
CA GLY A 82 2.96 -13.44 4.69
C GLY A 82 3.93 -14.20 3.82
N LEU A 83 3.91 -13.78 2.55
CA LEU A 83 4.68 -14.35 1.44
C LEU A 83 6.17 -14.58 1.75
N PRO A 84 6.92 -13.72 2.49
CA PRO A 84 8.37 -13.92 2.54
C PRO A 84 8.78 -15.07 3.42
N ALA A 85 8.08 -15.27 4.53
CA ALA A 85 8.28 -16.43 5.38
C ALA A 85 7.80 -17.70 4.67
N GLU A 86 6.63 -17.64 4.03
CA GLU A 86 6.03 -18.81 3.37
C GLU A 86 6.85 -19.32 2.18
N ASN A 87 7.22 -18.45 1.24
CA ASN A 87 8.00 -18.84 0.07
C ASN A 87 9.40 -19.37 0.46
N ALA A 88 10.01 -18.75 1.47
CA ALA A 88 11.31 -19.20 1.97
C ALA A 88 11.20 -20.57 2.67
N ALA A 89 10.11 -20.82 3.40
CA ALA A 89 9.86 -22.11 4.02
C ALA A 89 9.62 -23.21 2.97
N ILE A 90 8.82 -22.93 1.93
CA ILE A 90 8.62 -23.84 0.78
C ILE A 90 9.96 -24.19 0.12
N ALA A 91 10.79 -23.18 -0.17
CA ALA A 91 12.07 -23.37 -0.85
C ALA A 91 13.09 -24.19 -0.02
N ASN A 92 12.91 -24.26 1.30
CA ASN A 92 13.77 -25.01 2.22
C ASN A 92 13.10 -26.28 2.77
N GLU A 93 11.92 -26.65 2.25
CA GLU A 93 11.18 -27.86 2.64
C GLU A 93 10.88 -27.93 4.16
N VAL A 94 10.59 -26.77 4.77
CA VAL A 94 10.24 -26.65 6.20
C VAL A 94 8.90 -25.95 6.38
N SER A 95 8.28 -26.09 7.55
CA SER A 95 7.03 -25.36 7.84
C SER A 95 7.29 -23.85 7.96
N PRO A 96 6.37 -22.98 7.50
CA PRO A 96 6.51 -21.52 7.69
C PRO A 96 6.68 -21.11 9.15
N LYS A 97 6.04 -21.82 10.08
CA LYS A 97 6.16 -21.59 11.53
C LYS A 97 7.57 -21.85 12.04
N GLU A 98 8.15 -23.00 11.70
CA GLU A 98 9.50 -23.39 12.10
C GLU A 98 10.54 -22.44 11.51
N TRP A 99 10.48 -22.21 10.19
CA TRP A 99 11.36 -21.27 9.50
C TRP A 99 11.33 -19.87 10.10
N THR A 100 10.13 -19.37 10.41
CA THR A 100 9.92 -18.05 11.02
C THR A 100 10.55 -17.99 12.41
N ASN A 101 10.29 -18.99 13.26
CA ASN A 101 10.82 -19.02 14.63
C ASN A 101 12.36 -19.11 14.64
N ASP A 102 12.95 -19.96 13.81
CA ASP A 102 14.40 -20.10 13.72
C ASP A 102 15.08 -18.80 13.26
N ASN A 103 14.49 -18.12 12.27
CA ASN A 103 14.98 -16.83 11.80
C ASN A 103 14.81 -15.73 12.86
N ILE A 104 13.69 -15.71 13.58
CA ILE A 104 13.48 -14.79 14.71
C ILE A 104 14.58 -14.97 15.74
N GLU A 105 14.84 -16.20 16.20
CA GLU A 105 15.87 -16.45 17.21
C GLU A 105 17.26 -16.07 16.69
N HIS A 106 17.58 -16.42 15.44
CA HIS A 106 18.86 -16.05 14.83
C HIS A 106 19.04 -14.54 14.73
N MET A 107 18.08 -13.83 14.13
CA MET A 107 18.13 -12.38 13.97
C MET A 107 18.12 -11.66 15.31
N LYS A 108 17.40 -12.17 16.32
CA LYS A 108 17.41 -11.63 17.68
C LYS A 108 18.81 -11.66 18.28
N GLN A 109 19.53 -12.77 18.13
CA GLN A 109 20.92 -12.87 18.57
C GLN A 109 21.84 -11.89 17.80
N GLN A 110 21.62 -11.68 16.50
CA GLN A 110 22.37 -10.67 15.74
C GLN A 110 22.08 -9.23 16.22
N LEU A 111 20.84 -8.91 16.59
CA LEU A 111 20.49 -7.60 17.15
C LEU A 111 21.11 -7.39 18.54
N ILE A 112 21.13 -8.43 19.37
CA ILE A 112 21.79 -8.43 20.68
C ILE A 112 23.31 -8.28 20.52
N SER A 113 23.92 -8.99 19.57
CA SER A 113 25.37 -8.92 19.34
C SER A 113 25.82 -7.57 18.82
N LEU A 114 24.94 -6.80 18.16
CA LEU A 114 25.15 -5.39 17.82
C LEU A 114 25.04 -4.44 19.03
N GLY A 115 24.63 -4.92 20.20
CA GLY A 115 24.45 -4.11 21.40
C GLY A 115 23.34 -3.07 21.31
N LEU A 116 22.30 -3.35 20.53
CA LEU A 116 21.15 -2.46 20.37
C LEU A 116 20.26 -2.50 21.63
N GLY A 117 19.92 -1.33 22.17
CA GLY A 117 19.23 -1.19 23.45
C GLY A 117 17.71 -1.28 23.34
N TYR A 118 17.21 -2.44 22.94
CA TYR A 118 15.77 -2.70 22.85
C TYR A 118 15.15 -3.11 24.18
N ASP A 119 13.88 -2.74 24.37
CA ASP A 119 13.03 -3.33 25.40
C ASP A 119 12.48 -4.68 24.92
N TRP A 120 13.26 -5.75 25.16
CA TRP A 120 12.88 -7.11 24.79
C TRP A 120 11.69 -7.67 25.60
N SER A 121 11.29 -7.02 26.70
CA SER A 121 10.07 -7.42 27.43
C SER A 121 8.80 -7.13 26.63
N LYS A 122 8.88 -6.25 25.62
CA LYS A 122 7.79 -5.86 24.73
C LYS A 122 7.89 -6.51 23.33
N GLU A 123 8.63 -7.60 23.19
CA GLU A 123 8.77 -8.30 21.90
C GLU A 123 7.42 -8.78 21.36
N LEU A 124 7.13 -8.44 20.10
CA LEU A 124 5.96 -8.90 19.38
C LEU A 124 6.34 -9.80 18.20
N ARG A 125 5.52 -10.82 17.94
CA ARG A 125 5.58 -11.68 16.76
C ARG A 125 4.19 -11.68 16.13
N THR A 126 4.04 -11.12 14.94
CA THR A 126 2.71 -10.90 14.37
C THR A 126 1.98 -12.21 14.05
N CYS A 127 2.73 -13.29 13.79
CA CYS A 127 2.21 -14.63 13.54
C CYS A 127 1.67 -15.37 14.76
N GLU A 128 1.79 -14.82 15.98
CA GLU A 128 1.32 -15.47 17.20
C GLU A 128 -0.17 -15.14 17.50
N PRO A 129 -0.98 -16.11 17.96
CA PRO A 129 -2.39 -15.88 18.28
C PRO A 129 -2.64 -14.73 19.27
N LYS A 130 -1.72 -14.51 20.22
CA LYS A 130 -1.80 -13.39 21.18
C LYS A 130 -1.67 -12.01 20.52
N TYR A 131 -1.12 -11.93 19.31
CA TYR A 131 -1.07 -10.72 18.50
C TYR A 131 -2.30 -10.64 17.60
N TYR A 132 -2.47 -11.59 16.68
CA TYR A 132 -3.46 -11.47 15.62
C TYR A 132 -4.92 -11.64 16.09
N LYS A 133 -5.17 -12.13 17.33
CA LYS A 133 -6.51 -12.04 17.94
C LYS A 133 -7.03 -10.60 17.95
N TRP A 134 -6.13 -9.64 18.14
CA TRP A 134 -6.46 -8.23 18.19
C TRP A 134 -6.68 -7.63 16.80
N GLU A 135 -5.96 -8.11 15.80
CA GLU A 135 -6.23 -7.77 14.40
C GLU A 135 -7.63 -8.23 13.97
N GLN A 136 -8.00 -9.46 14.33
CA GLN A 136 -9.36 -9.98 14.10
C GLN A 136 -10.42 -9.13 14.82
N LEU A 137 -10.13 -8.67 16.04
CA LEU A 137 -10.98 -7.73 16.77
C LEU A 137 -11.07 -6.36 16.07
N ILE A 138 -9.97 -5.81 15.57
CA ILE A 138 -9.97 -4.55 14.82
C ILE A 138 -10.83 -4.69 13.56
N PHE A 139 -10.68 -5.78 12.81
CA PHE A 139 -11.50 -6.05 11.63
C PHE A 139 -12.99 -6.11 11.97
N LYS A 140 -13.36 -6.79 13.08
CA LYS A 140 -14.74 -6.83 13.57
C LYS A 140 -15.27 -5.40 13.83
N LYS A 141 -14.50 -4.56 14.53
CA LYS A 141 -14.88 -3.16 14.80
C LYS A 141 -14.98 -2.32 13.53
N PHE A 142 -14.10 -2.55 12.55
CA PHE A 142 -14.18 -1.87 11.26
C PHE A 142 -15.45 -2.27 10.49
N PHE A 143 -15.83 -3.54 10.53
CA PHE A 143 -17.09 -4.01 9.95
C PHE A 143 -18.31 -3.40 10.64
N GLU A 144 -18.34 -3.36 11.97
CA GLU A 144 -19.43 -2.74 12.76
C GLU A 144 -19.58 -1.23 12.45
N LYS A 145 -18.48 -0.55 12.08
CA LYS A 145 -18.47 0.85 11.64
C LYS A 145 -18.75 1.04 10.15
N GLY A 146 -19.01 -0.03 9.40
CA GLY A 146 -19.30 0.02 7.97
C GLY A 146 -18.08 0.28 7.07
N LEU A 147 -16.87 0.13 7.62
CA LEU A 147 -15.60 0.30 6.91
C LEU A 147 -15.14 -0.98 6.19
N VAL A 148 -15.73 -2.13 6.48
CA VAL A 148 -15.43 -3.40 5.80
C VAL A 148 -16.59 -3.80 4.92
N TYR A 149 -16.29 -4.29 3.72
CA TYR A 149 -17.29 -4.87 2.83
C TYR A 149 -16.66 -5.94 1.94
N LYS A 150 -17.51 -6.79 1.37
CA LYS A 150 -17.11 -7.83 0.40
C LYS A 150 -17.64 -7.47 -0.98
N LYS A 151 -16.80 -7.58 -2.02
CA LYS A 151 -17.21 -7.42 -3.42
C LYS A 151 -16.43 -8.35 -4.34
N LYS A 152 -17.01 -8.67 -5.50
CA LYS A 152 -16.24 -9.19 -6.63
C LYS A 152 -15.31 -8.11 -7.14
N SER A 153 -14.05 -8.46 -7.35
CA SER A 153 -13.05 -7.56 -7.90
C SER A 153 -12.23 -8.28 -8.95
N LEU A 154 -11.87 -7.54 -10.00
CA LEU A 154 -10.76 -7.92 -10.85
C LEU A 154 -9.49 -7.72 -10.02
N VAL A 155 -8.67 -8.76 -9.93
CA VAL A 155 -7.49 -8.81 -9.08
C VAL A 155 -6.28 -9.27 -9.87
N ASN A 156 -5.12 -8.74 -9.49
CA ASN A 156 -3.84 -9.16 -10.00
C ASN A 156 -3.53 -10.54 -9.41
N TRP A 157 -3.43 -11.56 -10.26
CA TRP A 157 -3.14 -12.93 -9.87
C TRP A 157 -1.72 -13.30 -10.28
N ASP A 158 -0.90 -13.72 -9.32
CA ASP A 158 0.41 -14.31 -9.60
C ASP A 158 0.25 -15.81 -9.85
N PRO A 159 0.57 -16.33 -11.05
CA PRO A 159 0.41 -17.75 -11.35
C PRO A 159 1.50 -18.64 -10.74
N ILE A 160 2.62 -18.09 -10.27
CA ILE A 160 3.68 -18.84 -9.57
C ILE A 160 3.39 -18.87 -8.07
N ASP A 161 3.08 -17.71 -7.50
CA ASP A 161 2.76 -17.60 -6.07
C ASP A 161 1.30 -18.03 -5.77
N GLU A 162 0.50 -18.34 -6.80
CA GLU A 162 -0.91 -18.75 -6.72
C GLU A 162 -1.74 -17.87 -5.78
N THR A 163 -1.63 -16.55 -5.95
CA THR A 163 -2.24 -15.60 -5.02
C THR A 163 -2.60 -14.26 -5.64
N VAL A 164 -3.53 -13.57 -5.00
CA VAL A 164 -3.83 -12.18 -5.31
C VAL A 164 -2.72 -11.26 -4.79
N LEU A 165 -2.26 -10.39 -5.67
CA LEU A 165 -1.37 -9.28 -5.37
C LEU A 165 -2.17 -7.98 -5.29
N ALA A 166 -1.85 -7.15 -4.29
CA ALA A 166 -2.31 -5.76 -4.30
C ALA A 166 -1.72 -5.01 -5.51
N ASN A 167 -2.31 -3.89 -5.92
CA ASN A 167 -1.78 -3.09 -7.03
C ASN A 167 -0.31 -2.70 -6.81
N GLU A 168 0.07 -2.47 -5.56
CA GLU A 168 1.40 -2.06 -5.15
C GLU A 168 2.41 -3.21 -5.10
N GLN A 169 1.94 -4.46 -5.23
CA GLN A 169 2.76 -5.68 -5.28
C GLN A 169 3.06 -6.12 -6.72
N VAL A 170 2.61 -5.36 -7.72
CA VAL A 170 2.92 -5.59 -9.14
C VAL A 170 3.93 -4.55 -9.61
N ILE A 171 5.11 -5.01 -10.06
CA ILE A 171 6.20 -4.15 -10.54
C ILE A 171 6.46 -4.48 -12.00
N ASP A 172 6.30 -3.50 -12.87
CA ASP A 172 6.42 -3.66 -14.34
C ASP A 172 5.62 -4.89 -14.87
N GLY A 173 4.42 -5.08 -14.32
CA GLY A 173 3.45 -6.08 -14.79
C GLY A 173 3.74 -7.50 -14.34
N LYS A 174 4.70 -7.61 -13.42
CA LYS A 174 5.15 -8.86 -12.86
C LYS A 174 4.98 -8.84 -11.35
N GLY A 175 4.77 -10.03 -10.78
CA GLY A 175 4.78 -10.16 -9.33
C GLY A 175 6.12 -9.65 -8.79
N TRP A 176 6.08 -8.77 -7.77
CA TRP A 176 7.28 -8.12 -7.22
C TRP A 176 8.36 -9.08 -6.69
N ARG A 177 8.04 -10.37 -6.57
CA ARG A 177 8.94 -11.44 -6.13
C ARG A 177 9.14 -12.53 -7.16
N SER A 178 8.06 -13.14 -7.62
CA SER A 178 8.12 -14.24 -8.60
C SER A 178 8.76 -13.78 -9.92
N GLY A 179 8.59 -12.50 -10.28
CA GLY A 179 8.95 -11.99 -11.60
C GLY A 179 8.08 -12.55 -12.73
N ALA A 180 7.02 -13.31 -12.40
CA ALA A 180 6.07 -13.86 -13.36
C ALA A 180 5.11 -12.77 -13.86
N PRO A 181 4.71 -12.79 -15.15
CA PRO A 181 3.61 -11.96 -15.62
C PRO A 181 2.34 -12.22 -14.81
N VAL A 182 1.73 -11.13 -14.35
CA VAL A 182 0.47 -11.17 -13.58
C VAL A 182 -0.71 -11.37 -14.53
N GLU A 183 -1.67 -12.20 -14.11
CA GLU A 183 -2.95 -12.42 -14.79
C GLU A 183 -4.08 -11.63 -14.11
N ILE A 184 -5.19 -11.42 -14.82
CA ILE A 184 -6.39 -10.81 -14.23
C ILE A 184 -7.45 -11.88 -13.98
N LYS A 185 -7.85 -12.04 -12.72
CA LYS A 185 -8.94 -12.93 -12.29
C LYS A 185 -10.05 -12.15 -11.60
N GLU A 186 -11.28 -12.65 -11.68
CA GLU A 186 -12.40 -12.12 -10.91
C GLU A 186 -12.61 -12.98 -9.67
N ILE A 187 -12.43 -12.40 -8.48
CA ILE A 187 -12.50 -13.11 -7.19
C ILE A 187 -13.28 -12.24 -6.19
N ASP A 188 -14.07 -12.89 -5.34
CA ASP A 188 -14.71 -12.25 -4.19
C ASP A 188 -13.68 -11.91 -3.11
N GLN A 189 -13.54 -10.64 -2.75
CA GLN A 189 -12.53 -10.17 -1.79
C GLN A 189 -13.11 -9.24 -0.72
N TRP A 190 -12.48 -9.26 0.45
CA TRP A 190 -12.72 -8.30 1.52
C TRP A 190 -11.94 -7.01 1.30
N PHE A 191 -12.61 -5.88 1.47
CA PHE A 191 -12.06 -4.55 1.33
C PHE A 191 -12.26 -3.72 2.59
N ILE A 192 -11.28 -2.87 2.89
CA ILE A 192 -11.40 -1.81 3.89
C ILE A 192 -11.54 -0.45 3.17
N LYS A 193 -12.55 0.32 3.56
CA LYS A 193 -12.89 1.65 3.04
C LYS A 193 -11.92 2.75 3.50
N ILE A 194 -10.66 2.63 3.12
CA ILE A 194 -9.67 3.69 3.36
C ILE A 194 -10.05 4.98 2.62
N THR A 195 -10.84 4.90 1.55
CA THR A 195 -11.28 6.08 0.79
C THR A 195 -12.22 6.99 1.60
N ASP A 196 -12.96 6.47 2.57
CA ASP A 196 -13.77 7.27 3.52
C ASP A 196 -12.88 8.25 4.33
N TYR A 197 -11.58 7.97 4.44
CA TYR A 197 -10.60 8.80 5.13
C TYR A 197 -9.66 9.56 4.16
N ALA A 198 -9.86 9.49 2.84
CA ALA A 198 -8.92 10.03 1.85
C ALA A 198 -8.67 11.54 2.04
N ASP A 199 -9.71 12.31 2.33
CA ASP A 199 -9.62 13.75 2.58
C ASP A 199 -8.83 14.08 3.86
N GLU A 200 -9.08 13.33 4.94
CA GLU A 200 -8.37 13.53 6.19
C GLU A 200 -6.90 13.11 6.04
N LEU A 201 -6.65 11.96 5.40
CA LEU A 201 -5.31 11.47 5.10
C LEU A 201 -4.51 12.46 4.24
N LEU A 202 -5.15 13.19 3.34
CA LEU A 202 -4.48 14.21 2.54
C LEU A 202 -4.21 15.47 3.37
N SER A 203 -5.24 16.02 4.03
CA SER A 203 -5.14 17.30 4.72
C SER A 203 -4.18 17.27 5.92
N SER A 204 -4.12 16.15 6.66
CA SER A 204 -3.25 16.04 7.84
C SER A 204 -1.76 15.79 7.54
N LEU A 205 -1.35 15.66 6.26
CA LEU A 205 0.08 15.68 5.89
C LEU A 205 0.79 16.99 6.27
N ASN A 206 0.03 18.07 6.42
CA ASN A 206 0.53 19.37 6.90
C ASN A 206 0.80 19.40 8.41
N GLU A 207 0.28 18.43 9.18
CA GLU A 207 0.42 18.37 10.63
C GLU A 207 1.67 17.60 11.09
N VAL A 208 2.31 16.85 10.20
CA VAL A 208 3.46 15.98 10.51
C VAL A 208 4.80 16.56 10.06
N ASP A 209 5.86 16.28 10.82
CA ASP A 209 7.24 16.67 10.50
C ASP A 209 7.93 15.53 9.74
N TRP A 210 7.51 15.33 8.49
CA TRP A 210 7.98 14.27 7.59
C TRP A 210 8.73 14.85 6.39
N PRO A 211 9.63 14.07 5.76
CA PRO A 211 10.30 14.47 4.53
C PRO A 211 9.31 14.83 3.41
N GLU A 212 9.56 15.95 2.73
CA GLU A 212 8.62 16.49 1.72
C GLU A 212 8.36 15.52 0.57
N ASN A 213 9.39 14.78 0.14
CA ASN A 213 9.24 13.75 -0.89
C ASN A 213 8.26 12.64 -0.47
N VAL A 214 8.18 12.27 0.82
CA VAL A 214 7.19 11.30 1.32
C VAL A 214 5.79 11.88 1.29
N LYS A 215 5.63 13.15 1.71
CA LYS A 215 4.34 13.84 1.65
C LYS A 215 3.84 13.91 0.21
N THR A 216 4.67 14.40 -0.72
CA THR A 216 4.34 14.47 -2.15
C THR A 216 4.01 13.10 -2.74
N MET A 217 4.72 12.03 -2.34
CA MET A 217 4.37 10.67 -2.75
C MET A 217 2.97 10.26 -2.29
N GLN A 218 2.60 10.55 -1.04
CA GLN A 218 1.24 10.26 -0.54
C GLN A 218 0.18 11.17 -1.18
N GLU A 219 0.45 12.45 -1.39
CA GLU A 219 -0.48 13.37 -2.07
C GLU A 219 -0.80 12.91 -3.49
N ASN A 220 0.23 12.55 -4.26
CA ASN A 220 0.07 12.03 -5.62
C ASN A 220 -0.61 10.66 -5.67
N TRP A 221 -0.43 9.85 -4.62
CA TRP A 221 -1.07 8.55 -4.49
C TRP A 221 -2.55 8.68 -4.12
N ILE A 222 -2.87 9.53 -3.15
CA ILE A 222 -4.25 9.83 -2.75
C ILE A 222 -4.98 10.49 -3.93
N GLY A 223 -4.30 11.41 -4.63
CA GLY A 223 -4.72 11.95 -5.91
C GLY A 223 -6.10 12.59 -5.86
N LYS A 224 -6.31 13.55 -4.95
CA LYS A 224 -7.55 14.30 -4.89
C LYS A 224 -7.68 15.19 -6.12
N SER A 225 -8.77 15.02 -6.85
CA SER A 225 -9.08 15.78 -8.05
C SER A 225 -10.48 16.37 -7.96
N HIS A 226 -10.63 17.61 -8.41
CA HIS A 226 -11.92 18.26 -8.59
C HIS A 226 -12.26 18.19 -10.07
N GLY A 227 -13.43 17.66 -10.39
CA GLY A 227 -13.87 17.48 -11.76
C GLY A 227 -15.38 17.51 -11.88
N ALA A 228 -15.88 16.93 -12.96
CA ALA A 228 -17.29 16.80 -13.23
C ALA A 228 -17.59 15.40 -13.75
N GLU A 229 -18.71 14.83 -13.29
CA GLU A 229 -19.38 13.78 -14.05
C GLU A 229 -20.17 14.42 -15.19
N ILE A 230 -20.08 13.82 -16.37
CA ILE A 230 -20.66 14.34 -17.61
C ILE A 230 -21.38 13.18 -18.30
N LYS A 231 -22.68 13.33 -18.51
CA LYS A 231 -23.56 12.34 -19.12
C LYS A 231 -23.67 12.60 -20.62
N TYR A 232 -23.29 11.59 -21.40
CA TYR A 232 -23.42 11.56 -22.86
C TYR A 232 -24.54 10.58 -23.23
N GLN A 233 -25.62 11.09 -23.81
CA GLN A 233 -26.76 10.26 -24.19
C GLN A 233 -26.36 9.31 -25.33
N ILE A 234 -26.64 8.02 -25.21
CA ILE A 234 -26.46 7.08 -26.32
C ILE A 234 -27.46 7.43 -27.42
N LYS A 235 -26.96 7.60 -28.65
CA LYS A 235 -27.81 7.95 -29.78
C LYS A 235 -28.94 6.92 -29.94
N ASP A 236 -30.15 7.43 -30.19
CA ASP A 236 -31.38 6.63 -30.34
C ASP A 236 -31.75 5.80 -29.08
N SER A 237 -31.26 6.18 -27.90
CA SER A 237 -31.55 5.53 -26.60
C SER A 237 -31.84 6.56 -25.50
N GLU A 238 -32.54 6.14 -24.44
CA GLU A 238 -32.71 6.92 -23.20
C GLU A 238 -31.55 6.70 -22.21
N GLU A 239 -30.62 5.79 -22.52
CA GLU A 239 -29.46 5.49 -21.68
C GLU A 239 -28.31 6.48 -21.89
N TYR A 240 -27.45 6.62 -20.87
CA TYR A 240 -26.31 7.54 -20.87
C TYR A 240 -25.01 6.79 -20.56
N LEU A 241 -23.92 7.21 -21.19
CA LEU A 241 -22.57 6.98 -20.72
C LEU A 241 -22.17 8.15 -19.82
N THR A 242 -21.82 7.88 -18.58
CA THR A 242 -21.33 8.92 -17.66
C THR A 242 -19.82 8.86 -17.64
N ALA A 243 -19.12 9.94 -17.99
CA ALA A 243 -17.67 10.05 -17.91
C ALA A 243 -17.28 11.00 -16.78
N PHE A 244 -16.12 10.79 -16.16
CA PHE A 244 -15.53 11.75 -15.22
C PHE A 244 -14.37 12.51 -15.89
N SER A 245 -14.33 13.83 -15.73
CA SER A 245 -13.21 14.65 -16.21
C SER A 245 -12.77 15.67 -15.16
N THR A 246 -11.45 15.79 -14.96
CA THR A 246 -10.82 16.87 -14.19
C THR A 246 -10.64 18.15 -14.99
N ARG A 247 -10.98 18.12 -16.29
CA ARG A 247 -10.90 19.22 -17.25
C ARG A 247 -12.27 19.48 -17.90
N PRO A 248 -13.31 19.83 -17.14
CA PRO A 248 -14.61 20.19 -17.74
C PRO A 248 -14.50 21.44 -18.62
N ASP A 249 -13.48 22.28 -18.42
CA ASP A 249 -13.13 23.40 -19.30
C ASP A 249 -12.89 23.01 -20.75
N THR A 250 -12.48 21.76 -21.01
CA THR A 250 -12.16 21.29 -22.36
C THR A 250 -13.30 20.55 -23.06
N ILE A 251 -14.51 20.53 -22.49
CA ILE A 251 -15.64 19.70 -22.98
C ILE A 251 -15.95 19.92 -24.47
N TYR A 252 -15.87 21.15 -24.98
CA TYR A 252 -16.12 21.47 -26.40
C TYR A 252 -15.08 20.85 -27.36
N GLY A 253 -13.94 20.38 -26.83
CA GLY A 253 -12.87 19.72 -27.57
C GLY A 253 -13.01 18.21 -27.64
N VAL A 254 -14.07 17.63 -27.06
CA VAL A 254 -14.31 16.18 -27.07
C VAL A 254 -14.52 15.70 -28.50
N SER A 255 -13.76 14.68 -28.91
CA SER A 255 -13.87 14.08 -30.24
C SER A 255 -14.20 12.58 -30.24
N PHE A 256 -14.05 11.91 -29.12
CA PHE A 256 -14.52 10.54 -28.91
C PHE A 256 -14.87 10.30 -27.44
N VAL A 257 -15.68 9.28 -27.16
CA VAL A 257 -15.86 8.74 -25.80
C VAL A 257 -15.30 7.33 -25.77
N ALA A 258 -14.46 7.00 -24.79
CA ALA A 258 -13.87 5.67 -24.67
C ALA A 258 -14.40 4.94 -23.43
N ILE A 259 -14.77 3.67 -23.60
CA ILE A 259 -15.22 2.78 -22.53
C ILE A 259 -14.18 1.70 -22.25
N SER A 260 -14.17 1.20 -21.01
CA SER A 260 -13.30 0.10 -20.60
C SER A 260 -13.57 -1.19 -21.40
N PRO A 261 -12.55 -2.02 -21.71
CA PRO A 261 -12.74 -3.34 -22.29
C PRO A 261 -13.63 -4.26 -21.43
N ASN A 262 -13.70 -4.01 -20.13
CA ASN A 262 -14.55 -4.74 -19.19
C ASN A 262 -15.91 -4.06 -18.93
N HIS A 263 -16.23 -2.97 -19.64
CA HIS A 263 -17.52 -2.29 -19.51
C HIS A 263 -18.64 -3.18 -20.06
N LYS A 264 -19.83 -3.17 -19.41
CA LYS A 264 -20.98 -4.02 -19.78
C LYS A 264 -21.33 -3.93 -21.27
N ILE A 265 -21.29 -2.72 -21.84
CA ILE A 265 -21.56 -2.51 -23.27
C ILE A 265 -20.49 -3.17 -24.15
N ALA A 266 -19.21 -3.08 -23.80
CA ALA A 266 -18.13 -3.72 -24.54
C ALA A 266 -18.30 -5.25 -24.55
N LEU A 267 -18.64 -5.83 -23.39
CA LEU A 267 -18.90 -7.26 -23.25
C LEU A 267 -20.11 -7.69 -24.10
N ASN A 268 -21.23 -6.96 -24.03
CA ASN A 268 -22.40 -7.26 -24.85
C ASN A 268 -22.12 -7.18 -26.36
N LEU A 269 -21.38 -6.16 -26.81
CA LEU A 269 -20.98 -6.03 -28.22
C LEU A 269 -20.11 -7.21 -28.68
N SER A 270 -19.25 -7.73 -27.79
CA SER A 270 -18.38 -8.86 -28.10
C SER A 270 -19.13 -10.17 -28.38
N GLU A 271 -20.37 -10.32 -27.90
CA GLU A 271 -21.20 -11.49 -28.19
C GLU A 271 -21.66 -11.54 -29.66
N HIS A 272 -21.59 -10.41 -30.36
CA HIS A 272 -22.14 -10.24 -31.71
C HIS A 272 -21.12 -9.74 -32.75
N ASP A 273 -19.98 -9.19 -32.32
CA ASP A 273 -18.87 -8.77 -33.20
C ASP A 273 -17.56 -9.49 -32.87
N LYS A 274 -17.12 -10.37 -33.78
CA LYS A 274 -15.88 -11.15 -33.66
C LYS A 274 -14.61 -10.29 -33.56
N LYS A 275 -14.60 -9.08 -34.16
CA LYS A 275 -13.45 -8.17 -34.05
C LYS A 275 -13.36 -7.59 -32.65
N ILE A 276 -14.49 -7.19 -32.08
CA ILE A 276 -14.56 -6.72 -30.69
C ILE A 276 -14.19 -7.86 -29.73
N GLU A 277 -14.74 -9.07 -29.93
CA GLU A 277 -14.36 -10.25 -29.14
C GLU A 277 -12.85 -10.50 -29.14
N SER A 278 -12.21 -10.46 -30.32
CA SER A 278 -10.76 -10.62 -30.44
C SER A 278 -9.99 -9.50 -29.74
N PHE A 279 -10.46 -8.26 -29.85
CA PHE A 279 -9.84 -7.11 -29.21
C PHE A 279 -9.92 -7.20 -27.67
N LEU A 280 -11.07 -7.60 -27.12
CA LEU A 280 -11.23 -7.78 -25.68
C LEU A 280 -10.32 -8.89 -25.13
N LYS A 281 -10.14 -9.99 -25.88
CA LYS A 281 -9.16 -11.03 -25.53
C LYS A 281 -7.74 -10.48 -25.50
N GLN A 282 -7.34 -9.71 -26.52
CA GLN A 282 -6.03 -9.05 -26.57
C GLN A 282 -5.82 -8.09 -25.37
N CYS A 283 -6.87 -7.37 -24.96
CA CYS A 283 -6.78 -6.47 -23.80
C CYS A 283 -6.55 -7.23 -22.49
N LYS A 284 -7.08 -8.44 -22.34
CA LYS A 284 -6.89 -9.28 -21.13
C LYS A 284 -5.47 -9.83 -21.00
N GLU A 285 -4.72 -9.91 -22.10
CA GLU A 285 -3.33 -10.39 -22.11
C GLU A 285 -2.32 -9.29 -21.73
N THR A 286 -2.78 -8.04 -21.59
CA THR A 286 -1.94 -6.88 -21.24
C THR A 286 -2.01 -6.61 -19.73
N SER A 287 -0.87 -6.32 -19.10
CA SER A 287 -0.75 -5.97 -17.67
C SER A 287 -1.73 -4.86 -17.25
N SER A 288 -2.42 -5.06 -16.12
CA SER A 288 -3.30 -4.06 -15.46
C SER A 288 -2.53 -3.01 -14.66
N ALA A 289 -1.22 -3.17 -14.49
CA ALA A 289 -0.45 -2.27 -13.66
C ALA A 289 -0.42 -0.87 -14.29
N GLU A 290 -0.81 0.14 -13.52
CA GLU A 290 -0.99 1.51 -14.00
C GLU A 290 0.27 2.08 -14.67
N ALA A 291 1.45 1.73 -14.14
CA ALA A 291 2.75 2.13 -14.67
C ALA A 291 3.07 1.51 -16.04
N ASP A 292 2.66 0.27 -16.29
CA ASP A 292 2.82 -0.37 -17.60
C ASP A 292 1.81 0.17 -18.58
N MET A 293 0.56 0.33 -18.14
CA MET A 293 -0.49 0.90 -18.96
C MET A 293 -0.12 2.28 -19.45
N ALA A 294 0.55 3.11 -18.63
CA ALA A 294 1.05 4.42 -19.04
C ALA A 294 2.03 4.32 -20.22
N LYS A 295 2.94 3.34 -20.22
CA LYS A 295 3.96 3.08 -21.26
C LYS A 295 3.44 2.25 -22.45
N ALA A 296 2.36 1.50 -22.25
CA ALA A 296 1.80 0.60 -23.25
C ALA A 296 1.21 1.38 -24.42
N GLU A 297 1.31 0.79 -25.61
CA GLU A 297 0.67 1.31 -26.81
C GLU A 297 -0.84 1.42 -26.59
N LYS A 298 -1.39 2.61 -26.86
CA LYS A 298 -2.84 2.84 -26.76
C LYS A 298 -3.50 2.17 -27.95
N LEU A 299 -4.32 1.18 -27.66
CA LEU A 299 -5.08 0.42 -28.63
C LEU A 299 -6.57 0.66 -28.40
N GLY A 300 -7.32 0.75 -29.48
CA GLY A 300 -8.76 0.84 -29.43
C GLY A 300 -9.44 0.28 -30.66
N ILE A 301 -10.72 0.00 -30.49
CA ILE A 301 -11.62 -0.43 -31.56
C ILE A 301 -12.90 0.42 -31.52
N ASP A 302 -13.33 0.86 -32.70
CA ASP A 302 -14.59 1.57 -32.89
C ASP A 302 -15.76 0.61 -32.62
N THR A 303 -16.73 1.05 -31.82
CA THR A 303 -17.93 0.28 -31.50
C THR A 303 -19.02 0.42 -32.56
N GLY A 304 -18.92 1.42 -33.44
CA GLY A 304 -19.99 1.86 -34.32
C GLY A 304 -21.13 2.60 -33.61
N MET A 305 -21.11 2.67 -32.27
CA MET A 305 -22.04 3.45 -31.47
C MET A 305 -21.64 4.92 -31.46
N LYS A 306 -22.63 5.77 -31.23
CA LYS A 306 -22.43 7.20 -31.01
C LYS A 306 -23.16 7.67 -29.78
N VAL A 307 -22.64 8.74 -29.17
CA VAL A 307 -23.30 9.49 -28.11
C VAL A 307 -23.51 10.94 -28.54
N ILE A 308 -24.40 11.64 -27.86
CA ILE A 308 -24.70 13.05 -28.10
C ILE A 308 -23.90 13.91 -27.11
N HIS A 309 -23.17 14.90 -27.64
CA HIS A 309 -22.45 15.87 -26.81
C HIS A 309 -23.45 16.73 -26.01
N PRO A 310 -23.33 16.82 -24.67
CA PRO A 310 -24.37 17.40 -23.81
C PRO A 310 -24.60 18.91 -23.98
N LEU A 311 -23.65 19.63 -24.60
CA LEU A 311 -23.72 21.08 -24.79
C LEU A 311 -23.78 21.54 -26.26
N THR A 312 -23.48 20.66 -27.22
CA THR A 312 -23.37 21.03 -28.66
C THR A 312 -24.30 20.21 -29.55
N ASP A 313 -24.90 19.15 -29.00
CA ASP A 313 -25.73 18.17 -29.71
C ASP A 313 -25.01 17.45 -30.88
N GLU A 314 -23.67 17.57 -30.96
CA GLU A 314 -22.86 16.85 -31.94
C GLU A 314 -22.80 15.34 -31.63
N GLU A 315 -22.78 14.50 -32.67
CA GLU A 315 -22.59 13.05 -32.51
C GLU A 315 -21.11 12.71 -32.34
N ILE A 316 -20.78 12.04 -31.24
CA ILE A 316 -19.42 11.63 -30.89
C ILE A 316 -19.30 10.10 -30.99
N PRO A 317 -18.28 9.56 -31.68
CA PRO A 317 -18.06 8.12 -31.76
C PRO A 317 -17.65 7.52 -30.40
N VAL A 318 -18.13 6.31 -30.12
CA VAL A 318 -17.73 5.54 -28.93
C VAL A 318 -16.69 4.48 -29.30
N TRP A 319 -15.60 4.43 -28.54
CA TRP A 319 -14.50 3.49 -28.72
C TRP A 319 -14.35 2.60 -27.48
N ILE A 320 -13.82 1.39 -27.66
CA ILE A 320 -13.29 0.59 -26.56
C ILE A 320 -11.78 0.81 -26.53
N GLY A 321 -11.23 1.29 -25.41
CA GLY A 321 -9.81 1.62 -25.28
C GLY A 321 -9.12 0.82 -24.18
N ASN A 322 -7.97 0.20 -24.47
CA ASN A 322 -7.22 -0.62 -23.49
C ASN A 322 -6.69 0.18 -22.29
N PHE A 323 -6.68 1.51 -22.38
CA PHE A 323 -6.21 2.43 -21.34
C PHE A 323 -7.33 2.90 -20.38
N VAL A 324 -8.58 2.48 -20.61
CA VAL A 324 -9.73 2.86 -19.78
C VAL A 324 -10.00 1.77 -18.74
N LEU A 325 -9.89 2.12 -17.46
CA LEU A 325 -10.05 1.21 -16.32
C LEU A 325 -11.47 1.26 -15.77
N LEU A 326 -12.10 0.10 -15.58
CA LEU A 326 -13.46 0.00 -15.06
C LEU A 326 -13.58 0.57 -13.63
N ASP A 327 -12.57 0.32 -12.79
CA ASP A 327 -12.53 0.76 -11.39
C ASP A 327 -12.02 2.20 -11.20
N TYR A 328 -11.83 2.97 -12.27
CA TYR A 328 -11.44 4.38 -12.20
C TYR A 328 -12.56 5.28 -12.73
N GLY A 329 -13.13 6.13 -11.86
CA GLY A 329 -14.33 6.89 -12.17
C GLY A 329 -15.51 5.96 -12.48
N THR A 330 -16.02 6.06 -13.70
CA THR A 330 -17.20 5.31 -14.19
C THR A 330 -16.85 4.21 -15.20
N GLY A 331 -15.55 3.98 -15.48
CA GLY A 331 -15.13 3.12 -16.59
C GLY A 331 -15.36 3.71 -17.97
N VAL A 332 -15.62 5.02 -18.04
CA VAL A 332 -15.82 5.81 -19.26
C VAL A 332 -15.00 7.10 -19.17
N VAL A 333 -14.32 7.48 -20.25
CA VAL A 333 -13.58 8.74 -20.36
C VAL A 333 -14.00 9.50 -21.61
N MET A 334 -14.01 10.83 -21.53
CA MET A 334 -14.16 11.70 -22.71
C MET A 334 -12.77 11.99 -23.27
N GLY A 335 -12.58 11.75 -24.56
CA GLY A 335 -11.32 11.99 -25.25
C GLY A 335 -11.25 13.41 -25.78
N VAL A 336 -10.28 14.18 -25.32
CA VAL A 336 -10.05 15.58 -25.72
C VAL A 336 -8.64 15.75 -26.29
N PRO A 337 -8.40 15.35 -27.55
CA PRO A 337 -7.06 15.29 -28.13
C PRO A 337 -6.30 16.61 -28.16
N GLY A 338 -7.00 17.75 -28.20
CA GLY A 338 -6.35 19.05 -28.16
C GLY A 338 -5.63 19.35 -26.84
N HIS A 339 -5.95 18.62 -25.75
CA HIS A 339 -5.59 19.00 -24.38
C HIS A 339 -5.17 17.85 -23.45
N ASP A 340 -5.17 16.60 -23.91
CA ASP A 340 -4.59 15.45 -23.20
C ASP A 340 -3.63 14.70 -24.14
N GLN A 341 -2.44 14.38 -23.65
CA GLN A 341 -1.38 13.73 -24.43
C GLN A 341 -1.78 12.33 -24.92
N ARG A 342 -2.46 11.54 -24.08
CA ARG A 342 -2.87 10.18 -24.43
C ARG A 342 -3.98 10.23 -25.48
N ASP A 343 -4.91 11.16 -25.33
CA ASP A 343 -5.99 11.37 -26.30
C ASP A 343 -5.44 11.88 -27.63
N PHE A 344 -4.43 12.75 -27.61
CA PHE A 344 -3.74 13.23 -28.81
C PHE A 344 -3.07 12.09 -29.58
N GLU A 345 -2.32 11.24 -28.90
CA GLU A 345 -1.66 10.07 -29.50
C GLU A 345 -2.68 9.09 -30.07
N PHE A 346 -3.76 8.81 -29.32
CA PHE A 346 -4.84 7.93 -29.76
C PHE A 346 -5.57 8.50 -30.98
N ALA A 347 -6.00 9.76 -30.93
CA ALA A 347 -6.69 10.41 -32.04
C ALA A 347 -5.82 10.53 -33.28
N SER A 348 -4.53 10.86 -33.12
CA SER A 348 -3.58 10.90 -34.24
C SER A 348 -3.44 9.54 -34.92
N LYS A 349 -3.37 8.45 -34.12
CA LYS A 349 -3.25 7.09 -34.62
C LYS A 349 -4.49 6.61 -35.36
N TYR A 350 -5.67 6.94 -34.85
CA TYR A 350 -6.95 6.49 -35.41
C TYR A 350 -7.63 7.54 -36.31
N ASN A 351 -6.94 8.63 -36.62
CA ASN A 351 -7.41 9.74 -37.45
C ASN A 351 -8.77 10.29 -36.98
N LEU A 352 -8.87 10.52 -35.66
CA LEU A 352 -9.99 11.21 -35.01
C LEU A 352 -9.75 12.72 -34.98
N ASP A 353 -10.82 13.49 -34.86
CA ASP A 353 -10.74 14.95 -34.83
C ASP A 353 -9.92 15.45 -33.63
N ILE A 354 -9.07 16.44 -33.87
CA ILE A 354 -8.26 17.12 -32.85
C ILE A 354 -8.67 18.58 -32.83
N LYS A 355 -9.51 18.95 -31.86
CA LYS A 355 -10.02 20.31 -31.68
C LYS A 355 -9.26 21.01 -30.55
N GLN A 356 -8.70 22.17 -30.84
CA GLN A 356 -8.17 23.08 -29.82
C GLN A 356 -9.32 23.94 -29.26
N VAL A 357 -9.48 23.94 -27.95
CA VAL A 357 -10.45 24.77 -27.21
C VAL A 357 -9.82 25.61 -26.10
N ILE A 358 -8.51 25.49 -25.88
CA ILE A 358 -7.75 26.32 -24.95
C ILE A 358 -6.52 26.87 -25.65
N SER A 359 -6.23 28.15 -25.41
CA SER A 359 -4.95 28.76 -25.73
C SER A 359 -4.17 29.11 -24.46
N SER A 360 -2.89 28.75 -24.46
CA SER A 360 -1.93 29.07 -23.38
C SER A 360 -0.88 30.11 -23.82
N SER A 361 -0.73 30.30 -25.13
CA SER A 361 0.26 31.19 -25.72
C SER A 361 -0.18 31.64 -27.13
N THR A 362 0.56 32.57 -27.73
CA THR A 362 0.25 33.08 -29.09
C THR A 362 0.48 32.05 -30.21
N ASN A 363 1.24 30.98 -29.96
CA ASN A 363 1.52 29.90 -30.91
C ASN A 363 1.59 28.57 -30.14
N ASP A 364 0.43 28.03 -29.83
CA ASP A 364 0.34 26.77 -29.10
C ASP A 364 0.64 25.58 -30.01
N GLU A 365 1.51 24.68 -29.55
CA GLU A 365 1.65 23.33 -30.11
C GLU A 365 0.65 22.39 -29.43
N LEU A 366 -0.02 21.54 -30.22
CA LEU A 366 -0.96 20.55 -29.69
C LEU A 366 -0.21 19.29 -29.24
N PRO A 367 -0.63 18.67 -28.12
CA PRO A 367 -1.73 19.08 -27.24
C PRO A 367 -1.34 20.17 -26.23
N VAL A 368 -2.25 21.12 -25.97
CA VAL A 368 -2.08 22.14 -24.93
C VAL A 368 -2.51 21.57 -23.58
N LEU A 369 -1.53 21.13 -22.78
CA LEU A 369 -1.78 20.48 -21.48
C LEU A 369 -2.11 21.47 -20.36
N THR A 370 -1.63 22.70 -20.48
CA THR A 370 -1.81 23.75 -19.47
C THR A 370 -3.22 24.36 -19.52
N LYS A 371 -3.64 24.91 -18.38
CA LYS A 371 -4.82 25.78 -18.32
C LYS A 371 -4.54 27.10 -19.02
N GLY A 372 -5.58 27.72 -19.55
CA GLY A 372 -5.43 28.94 -20.35
C GLY A 372 -6.77 29.63 -20.57
N ILE A 373 -6.88 30.31 -21.71
CA ILE A 373 -8.10 31.00 -22.14
C ILE A 373 -8.86 30.12 -23.12
N LEU A 374 -10.17 30.00 -22.93
CA LEU A 374 -11.02 29.21 -23.80
C LEU A 374 -11.24 29.90 -25.16
N LEU A 375 -11.24 29.07 -26.19
CA LEU A 375 -11.60 29.40 -27.56
C LEU A 375 -12.42 28.25 -28.15
N ASN A 376 -13.08 28.46 -29.29
CA ASN A 376 -13.94 27.46 -29.93
C ASN A 376 -14.96 26.78 -28.98
N SER A 377 -15.39 27.50 -27.93
CA SER A 377 -16.22 26.98 -26.83
C SER A 377 -17.51 27.80 -26.65
N ASP A 378 -18.03 28.33 -27.76
CA ASP A 378 -19.27 29.12 -27.82
C ASP A 378 -19.32 30.25 -26.76
N LYS A 379 -20.32 30.27 -25.87
CA LYS A 379 -20.50 31.29 -24.82
C LYS A 379 -19.42 31.30 -23.74
N TYR A 380 -18.50 30.33 -23.75
CA TYR A 380 -17.39 30.23 -22.82
C TYR A 380 -16.06 30.77 -23.36
N ASN A 381 -16.04 31.24 -24.62
CA ASN A 381 -14.87 31.91 -25.17
C ASN A 381 -14.41 33.07 -24.28
N ASP A 382 -13.09 33.32 -24.28
CA ASP A 382 -12.40 34.38 -23.54
C ASP A 382 -12.41 34.23 -22.01
N LEU A 383 -13.01 33.17 -21.46
CA LEU A 383 -12.91 32.83 -20.04
C LEU A 383 -11.61 32.07 -19.75
N ASP A 384 -11.08 32.23 -18.55
CA ASP A 384 -10.04 31.34 -18.04
C ASP A 384 -10.61 29.95 -17.70
N SER A 385 -9.79 28.91 -17.81
CA SER A 385 -10.14 27.51 -17.52
C SER A 385 -10.88 27.29 -16.20
N ASP A 386 -10.51 27.99 -15.11
CA ASP A 386 -11.11 27.76 -13.80
C ASP A 386 -12.51 28.38 -13.72
N SER A 387 -12.67 29.59 -14.23
CA SER A 387 -13.98 30.25 -14.35
C SER A 387 -14.91 29.50 -15.31
N ALA A 388 -14.38 29.01 -16.43
CA ALA A 388 -15.14 28.22 -17.40
C ALA A 388 -15.59 26.89 -16.81
N SER A 389 -14.70 26.16 -16.13
CA SER A 389 -15.01 24.89 -15.47
C SER A 389 -16.21 25.03 -14.54
N LYS A 390 -16.25 26.07 -13.70
CA LYS A 390 -17.37 26.32 -12.77
C LYS A 390 -18.68 26.53 -13.52
N LYS A 391 -18.71 27.40 -14.52
CA LYS A 391 -19.94 27.70 -15.28
C LYS A 391 -20.42 26.51 -16.12
N ILE A 392 -19.50 25.73 -16.69
CA ILE A 392 -19.83 24.50 -17.43
C ILE A 392 -20.45 23.47 -16.49
N ILE A 393 -19.88 23.27 -15.29
CA ILE A 393 -20.46 22.39 -14.28
C ILE A 393 -21.87 22.87 -13.89
N GLU A 394 -22.06 24.17 -13.65
CA GLU A 394 -23.37 24.76 -13.34
C GLU A 394 -24.39 24.46 -14.44
N GLU A 395 -24.06 24.69 -15.71
CA GLU A 395 -24.96 24.39 -16.84
C GLU A 395 -25.27 22.89 -16.95
N LEU A 396 -24.27 22.02 -16.80
CA LEU A 396 -24.46 20.58 -16.81
C LEU A 396 -25.42 20.13 -15.70
N SER A 397 -25.30 20.73 -14.52
CA SER A 397 -26.20 20.48 -13.37
C SER A 397 -27.61 20.98 -13.62
N GLU A 398 -27.78 22.19 -14.16
CA GLU A 398 -29.10 22.73 -14.55
C GLU A 398 -29.80 21.83 -15.58
N LYS A 399 -29.04 21.29 -16.54
CA LYS A 399 -29.52 20.34 -17.54
C LYS A 399 -29.69 18.91 -17.03
N LYS A 400 -29.27 18.60 -15.79
CA LYS A 400 -29.19 17.25 -15.22
C LYS A 400 -28.30 16.28 -16.02
N LEU A 401 -27.36 16.83 -16.78
CA LEU A 401 -26.40 16.12 -17.61
C LEU A 401 -25.01 16.04 -16.95
N GLY A 402 -24.85 16.50 -15.71
CA GLY A 402 -23.61 16.35 -14.97
C GLY A 402 -23.61 17.11 -13.65
N GLU A 403 -22.63 16.83 -12.80
CA GLU A 403 -22.43 17.54 -11.54
C GLU A 403 -20.95 17.60 -11.16
N GLY A 404 -20.58 18.60 -10.37
CA GLY A 404 -19.22 18.73 -9.85
C GLY A 404 -18.95 17.64 -8.81
N LEU A 405 -17.84 16.92 -8.96
CA LEU A 405 -17.49 15.81 -8.10
C LEU A 405 -16.02 15.89 -7.67
N ILE A 406 -15.77 15.46 -6.44
CA ILE A 406 -14.42 15.21 -5.93
C ILE A 406 -14.14 13.72 -6.11
N GLN A 407 -13.07 13.39 -6.82
CA GLN A 407 -12.61 12.03 -7.03
C GLN A 407 -11.22 11.85 -6.46
N PHE A 408 -10.96 10.66 -5.92
CA PHE A 408 -9.65 10.27 -5.42
C PHE A 408 -9.08 9.17 -6.32
N ARG A 409 -7.77 9.23 -6.53
CA ARG A 409 -7.04 8.12 -7.16
C ARG A 409 -6.95 6.92 -6.22
N LEU A 410 -6.88 7.17 -4.91
CA LEU A 410 -6.88 6.14 -3.87
C LEU A 410 -8.07 5.20 -4.05
N ARG A 411 -7.82 3.90 -3.91
CA ARG A 411 -8.85 2.86 -3.91
C ARG A 411 -8.97 2.25 -2.52
N ASP A 412 -10.10 1.61 -2.29
CA ASP A 412 -10.29 0.79 -1.10
C ASP A 412 -9.27 -0.35 -1.07
N TRP A 413 -8.82 -0.68 0.13
CA TRP A 413 -7.74 -1.63 0.33
C TRP A 413 -8.28 -3.06 0.36
N GLY A 414 -7.94 -3.85 -0.66
CA GLY A 414 -8.24 -5.28 -0.71
C GLY A 414 -7.33 -6.08 0.22
N VAL A 415 -7.89 -6.67 1.26
CA VAL A 415 -7.14 -7.30 2.36
C VAL A 415 -7.14 -8.83 2.32
N SER A 416 -7.93 -9.43 1.43
CA SER A 416 -8.01 -10.89 1.22
C SER A 416 -6.78 -11.46 0.49
N ARG A 417 -6.17 -12.52 1.03
CA ARG A 417 -5.08 -13.28 0.38
C ARG A 417 -5.38 -14.78 0.42
N GLN A 418 -5.24 -15.45 -0.72
CA GLN A 418 -5.50 -16.89 -0.88
C GLN A 418 -4.26 -17.70 -0.48
N ARG A 419 -3.81 -17.53 0.77
CA ARG A 419 -2.55 -18.10 1.28
C ARG A 419 -2.75 -18.72 2.65
N TYR A 420 -1.83 -19.60 3.02
CA TYR A 420 -1.84 -20.22 4.34
C TYR A 420 -1.22 -19.31 5.40
N TRP A 421 -0.02 -18.78 5.16
CA TRP A 421 0.75 -18.08 6.19
C TRP A 421 0.30 -16.62 6.40
N GLY A 422 -0.88 -16.44 6.99
CA GLY A 422 -1.43 -15.14 7.37
C GLY A 422 -2.48 -15.27 8.48
N CYS A 423 -2.94 -14.15 9.03
CA CYS A 423 -4.03 -14.16 10.00
C CYS A 423 -5.35 -14.59 9.32
N PRO A 424 -6.06 -15.62 9.81
CA PRO A 424 -7.38 -15.98 9.27
C PRO A 424 -8.39 -14.84 9.41
N ILE A 425 -9.16 -14.57 8.36
CA ILE A 425 -10.24 -13.59 8.42
C ILE A 425 -11.36 -14.15 9.32
N PRO A 426 -11.84 -13.41 10.34
CA PRO A 426 -12.76 -13.94 11.36
C PRO A 426 -14.22 -13.92 10.86
N VAL A 427 -14.49 -14.63 9.77
CA VAL A 427 -15.81 -14.74 9.14
C VAL A 427 -16.21 -16.21 9.04
N ILE A 428 -17.50 -16.48 9.27
CA ILE A 428 -18.17 -17.74 8.97
C ILE A 428 -19.29 -17.51 7.95
N TYR A 429 -19.57 -18.51 7.13
CA TYR A 429 -20.67 -18.57 6.18
C TYR A 429 -21.69 -19.56 6.69
N GLU A 430 -22.89 -19.09 7.01
CA GLU A 430 -24.03 -19.95 7.34
C GLU A 430 -24.98 -19.99 6.15
N ASN A 431 -25.07 -21.13 5.46
CA ASN A 431 -25.85 -21.30 4.22
C ASN A 431 -25.50 -20.27 3.13
N GLY A 432 -24.27 -19.77 3.12
CA GLY A 432 -23.77 -18.75 2.18
C GLY A 432 -23.82 -17.31 2.69
N ASP A 433 -24.47 -17.05 3.84
CA ASP A 433 -24.52 -15.71 4.44
C ASP A 433 -23.30 -15.48 5.35
N ALA A 434 -22.54 -14.41 5.07
CA ALA A 434 -21.36 -14.05 5.85
C ALA A 434 -21.73 -13.46 7.21
N LYS A 435 -21.12 -13.97 8.28
CA LYS A 435 -21.22 -13.47 9.65
C LYS A 435 -19.82 -13.38 10.27
N LEU A 436 -19.61 -12.39 11.11
CA LEU A 436 -18.36 -12.29 11.87
C LEU A 436 -18.37 -13.29 13.03
N VAL A 437 -17.20 -13.82 13.35
CA VAL A 437 -16.97 -14.62 14.56
C VAL A 437 -17.20 -13.75 15.81
N GLU A 438 -17.74 -14.35 16.86
CA GLU A 438 -18.00 -13.65 18.12
C GLU A 438 -16.71 -13.34 18.88
N GLU A 439 -16.67 -12.23 19.64
CA GLU A 439 -15.44 -11.78 20.29
C GLU A 439 -14.87 -12.82 21.28
N ASN A 440 -15.74 -13.58 21.95
CA ASN A 440 -15.37 -14.65 22.89
C ASN A 440 -14.88 -15.94 22.21
N GLU A 441 -15.01 -16.04 20.88
CA GLU A 441 -14.52 -17.14 20.06
C GLU A 441 -13.22 -16.80 19.32
N LEU A 442 -12.75 -15.54 19.45
CA LEU A 442 -11.44 -15.14 18.95
C LEU A 442 -10.31 -15.68 19.84
N PRO A 443 -9.14 -16.00 19.25
CA PRO A 443 -8.85 -15.92 17.83
C PRO A 443 -9.38 -17.11 17.01
N VAL A 444 -9.72 -16.86 15.74
CA VAL A 444 -9.71 -17.93 14.73
C VAL A 444 -8.25 -18.30 14.50
N VAL A 445 -7.84 -19.45 15.04
CA VAL A 445 -6.44 -19.89 15.05
C VAL A 445 -6.06 -20.45 13.67
N LEU A 446 -4.92 -20.00 13.12
CA LEU A 446 -4.33 -20.61 11.93
C LEU A 446 -3.95 -22.08 12.25
N PRO A 447 -4.44 -23.08 11.48
CA PRO A 447 -4.20 -24.49 11.79
C PRO A 447 -2.72 -24.85 11.61
N GLU A 448 -2.20 -25.71 12.47
CA GLU A 448 -0.85 -26.26 12.29
C GLU A 448 -0.85 -27.27 11.13
N LEU A 449 0.14 -27.16 10.24
CA LEU A 449 0.32 -28.14 9.18
C LEU A 449 0.94 -29.43 9.75
N PRO A 450 0.58 -30.61 9.22
CA PRO A 450 1.29 -31.83 9.52
C PRO A 450 2.78 -31.68 9.17
N LYS A 451 3.63 -32.39 9.91
CA LYS A 451 5.08 -32.37 9.65
C LYS A 451 5.36 -32.75 8.19
N ASP A 452 6.31 -32.04 7.57
CA ASP A 452 6.76 -32.25 6.19
C ASP A 452 5.67 -31.99 5.11
N SER A 453 4.55 -31.35 5.47
CA SER A 453 3.51 -30.94 4.50
C SER A 453 3.78 -29.54 3.96
N PRO A 454 3.60 -29.31 2.64
CA PRO A 454 3.71 -27.97 2.09
C PRO A 454 2.57 -27.08 2.63
N PRO A 455 2.79 -25.77 2.77
CA PRO A 455 1.71 -24.83 3.06
C PRO A 455 0.75 -24.76 1.88
N ILE A 456 -0.44 -25.32 2.06
CA ILE A 456 -1.54 -25.25 1.09
C ILE A 456 -2.55 -24.20 1.55
N PRO A 457 -3.19 -23.46 0.62
CA PRO A 457 -4.24 -22.49 0.98
C PRO A 457 -5.31 -23.11 1.88
N LEU A 458 -5.88 -22.33 2.81
CA LEU A 458 -6.87 -22.84 3.78
C LEU A 458 -8.14 -23.38 3.12
N SER A 459 -8.43 -22.98 1.88
CA SER A 459 -9.51 -23.50 1.05
C SER A 459 -9.33 -24.98 0.68
N GLN A 460 -8.14 -25.53 0.86
CA GLN A 460 -7.84 -26.95 0.65
C GLN A 460 -7.77 -27.74 1.98
N ASN A 461 -8.03 -27.08 3.11
CA ASN A 461 -7.99 -27.70 4.44
C ASN A 461 -9.41 -27.90 4.98
N GLU A 462 -10.03 -29.04 4.65
CA GLU A 462 -11.42 -29.36 5.06
C GLU A 462 -11.61 -29.34 6.58
N GLU A 463 -10.63 -29.79 7.36
CA GLU A 463 -10.69 -29.76 8.83
C GLU A 463 -10.73 -28.33 9.40
N PHE A 464 -10.18 -27.36 8.68
CA PHE A 464 -10.22 -25.96 9.08
C PHE A 464 -11.52 -25.28 8.62
N TYR A 465 -11.83 -25.34 7.33
CA TYR A 465 -12.90 -24.51 6.78
C TYR A 465 -14.29 -25.08 7.08
N LYS A 466 -14.45 -26.39 7.27
CA LYS A 466 -15.75 -27.01 7.50
C LYS A 466 -16.03 -27.15 9.00
N ILE A 467 -16.93 -26.32 9.54
CA ILE A 467 -17.34 -26.41 10.95
C ILE A 467 -18.43 -27.46 11.11
N SER A 468 -19.48 -27.39 10.29
CA SER A 468 -20.59 -28.34 10.25
C SER A 468 -21.31 -28.25 8.90
N ASP A 469 -22.30 -29.10 8.65
CA ASP A 469 -23.11 -29.01 7.42
C ASP A 469 -23.75 -27.63 7.28
N GLY A 470 -23.44 -26.94 6.18
CA GLY A 470 -23.92 -25.59 5.89
C GLY A 470 -23.22 -24.46 6.67
N ILE A 471 -22.17 -24.74 7.44
CA ILE A 471 -21.39 -23.74 8.16
C ILE A 471 -19.89 -23.87 7.83
N GLU A 472 -19.34 -22.87 7.17
CA GLU A 472 -17.96 -22.85 6.71
C GLU A 472 -17.21 -21.59 7.19
N ARG A 473 -15.89 -21.63 7.35
CA ARG A 473 -15.05 -20.45 7.63
C ARG A 473 -14.65 -19.75 6.34
N GLU A 474 -14.37 -18.47 6.45
CA GLU A 474 -13.54 -17.80 5.44
C GLU A 474 -12.16 -18.47 5.37
N THR A 475 -11.68 -18.63 4.14
CA THR A 475 -10.45 -19.35 3.83
C THR A 475 -9.35 -18.42 3.33
N ASP A 476 -9.69 -17.18 3.03
CA ASP A 476 -8.70 -16.12 2.87
C ASP A 476 -8.03 -15.77 4.22
N THR A 477 -6.77 -15.36 4.13
CA THR A 477 -6.02 -14.72 5.22
C THR A 477 -5.84 -13.23 4.93
N PHE A 478 -5.51 -12.45 5.96
CA PHE A 478 -5.21 -11.04 5.77
C PHE A 478 -3.86 -10.81 5.06
N ASP A 479 -3.81 -9.72 4.30
CA ASP A 479 -2.56 -9.08 3.89
C ASP A 479 -1.71 -8.72 5.12
N THR A 480 -0.41 -8.98 5.07
CA THR A 480 0.58 -8.59 6.09
C THR A 480 0.63 -7.11 6.42
N PHE A 481 0.16 -6.24 5.52
CA PHE A 481 0.03 -4.83 5.85
C PHE A 481 -1.00 -4.59 6.96
N MET A 482 -1.94 -5.51 7.16
CA MET A 482 -2.86 -5.48 8.30
C MET A 482 -2.06 -5.56 9.61
N ASP A 483 -1.13 -6.51 9.70
CA ASP A 483 -0.32 -6.74 10.90
C ASP A 483 0.49 -5.48 11.24
N SER A 484 1.15 -4.92 10.23
CA SER A 484 2.09 -3.80 10.37
C SER A 484 1.41 -2.44 10.50
N SER A 485 0.10 -2.31 10.30
CA SER A 485 -0.59 -1.02 10.37
C SER A 485 -0.86 -0.50 11.79
N TRP A 486 -0.65 -1.32 12.83
CA TRP A 486 -1.00 -0.95 14.21
C TRP A 486 -0.02 -1.46 15.29
N TYR A 487 1.00 -2.21 14.90
CA TYR A 487 2.01 -2.78 15.82
C TYR A 487 2.69 -1.72 16.72
N TYR A 488 2.87 -0.49 16.23
CA TYR A 488 3.43 0.62 17.00
C TYR A 488 2.59 0.95 18.23
N ALA A 489 1.26 0.86 18.13
CA ALA A 489 0.38 1.03 19.26
C ALA A 489 0.45 -0.20 20.17
N ARG A 490 0.48 -1.41 19.59
CA ARG A 490 0.50 -2.66 20.35
C ARG A 490 1.75 -2.85 21.19
N PHE A 491 2.91 -2.34 20.77
CA PHE A 491 4.13 -2.42 21.56
C PHE A 491 3.97 -1.85 22.98
N THR A 492 3.16 -0.80 23.12
CA THR A 492 2.94 -0.13 24.40
C THR A 492 2.23 -1.02 25.44
N SER A 493 1.47 -2.01 24.97
CA SER A 493 0.64 -2.94 25.73
C SER A 493 0.97 -4.42 25.42
N ALA A 494 2.19 -4.70 24.94
CA ALA A 494 2.59 -6.02 24.44
C ALA A 494 2.42 -7.17 25.47
N ASP A 495 2.51 -6.85 26.76
CA ASP A 495 2.37 -7.71 27.92
C ASP A 495 0.94 -7.80 28.48
N ASN A 496 -0.05 -7.16 27.83
CA ASN A 496 -1.45 -7.18 28.24
C ASN A 496 -2.29 -8.08 27.33
N ASP A 497 -2.73 -9.22 27.84
CA ASP A 497 -3.57 -10.17 27.08
C ASP A 497 -5.07 -9.91 27.16
N SER A 498 -5.51 -9.02 28.03
CA SER A 498 -6.93 -8.73 28.28
C SER A 498 -7.45 -7.55 27.45
N GLU A 499 -6.59 -6.60 27.12
CA GLU A 499 -6.93 -5.41 26.35
C GLU A 499 -5.95 -5.23 25.19
N ILE A 500 -6.46 -4.78 24.05
CA ILE A 500 -5.63 -4.46 22.87
C ILE A 500 -4.67 -3.29 23.15
N PHE A 501 -5.18 -2.25 23.80
CA PHE A 501 -4.46 -1.04 24.22
C PHE A 501 -4.85 -0.72 25.66
N ASP A 502 -3.90 -0.25 26.45
CA ASP A 502 -4.09 0.08 27.87
C ASP A 502 -3.57 1.49 28.18
N GLU A 503 -3.50 1.86 29.46
CA GLU A 503 -3.04 3.19 29.88
C GLU A 503 -1.59 3.50 29.43
N ASN A 504 -0.75 2.49 29.17
CA ASN A 504 0.58 2.71 28.61
C ASN A 504 0.50 3.27 27.18
N SER A 505 -0.51 2.87 26.41
CA SER A 505 -0.74 3.35 25.05
C SER A 505 -0.98 4.85 25.03
N LYS A 506 -1.77 5.37 25.97
CA LYS A 506 -2.01 6.82 26.12
C LYS A 506 -0.74 7.59 26.48
N TYR A 507 0.11 7.01 27.32
CA TYR A 507 1.37 7.64 27.72
C TYR A 507 2.40 7.67 26.58
N TRP A 508 2.58 6.56 25.86
CA TRP A 508 3.64 6.42 24.87
C TRP A 508 3.30 6.99 23.49
N LEU A 509 2.04 6.97 23.08
CA LEU A 509 1.64 7.48 21.77
C LEU A 509 1.58 9.01 21.72
N PRO A 510 1.72 9.61 20.52
CA PRO A 510 2.16 8.97 19.27
C PRO A 510 3.68 8.69 19.30
N VAL A 511 4.20 7.94 18.31
CA VAL A 511 5.65 7.74 18.15
C VAL A 511 6.32 9.09 17.90
N ASP A 512 7.38 9.41 18.65
CA ASP A 512 8.08 10.69 18.52
C ASP A 512 9.03 10.72 17.32
N LEU A 513 9.66 9.58 17.01
CA LEU A 513 10.46 9.40 15.81
C LEU A 513 10.28 7.99 15.24
N TYR A 514 9.84 7.91 13.99
CA TYR A 514 9.78 6.69 13.21
C TYR A 514 10.92 6.63 12.20
N ILE A 515 11.62 5.49 12.12
CA ILE A 515 12.81 5.30 11.28
C ILE A 515 12.58 4.11 10.35
N GLY A 516 12.74 4.33 9.05
CA GLY A 516 12.47 3.30 8.06
C GLY A 516 13.01 3.58 6.67
N GLY A 517 12.85 2.61 5.78
CA GLY A 517 13.23 2.76 4.37
C GLY A 517 12.20 3.56 3.58
N ILE A 518 12.67 4.31 2.57
CA ILE A 518 11.80 5.11 1.68
C ILE A 518 10.84 4.24 0.86
N GLU A 519 11.14 2.95 0.67
CA GLU A 519 10.26 1.99 -0.01
C GLU A 519 8.87 1.84 0.63
N HIS A 520 8.72 2.25 1.89
CA HIS A 520 7.47 2.17 2.66
C HIS A 520 6.71 3.50 2.71
N ALA A 521 7.14 4.51 1.93
CA ALA A 521 6.57 5.87 1.91
C ALA A 521 5.07 5.92 1.61
N ILE A 522 4.58 5.04 0.75
CA ILE A 522 3.17 4.95 0.37
C ILE A 522 2.50 3.89 1.24
N LEU A 523 2.61 2.60 0.87
CA LEU A 523 1.96 1.45 1.51
C LEU A 523 1.83 1.51 3.04
N HIS A 524 2.86 1.03 3.74
CA HIS A 524 2.87 0.88 5.19
C HIS A 524 2.53 2.19 5.92
N LEU A 525 3.11 3.31 5.49
CA LEU A 525 2.89 4.59 6.16
C LEU A 525 1.46 5.10 5.96
N LEU A 526 0.86 4.96 4.78
CA LEU A 526 -0.52 5.34 4.52
C LEU A 526 -1.49 4.46 5.31
N TYR A 527 -1.28 3.13 5.31
CA TYR A 527 -2.12 2.20 6.06
C TYR A 527 -2.02 2.41 7.57
N SER A 528 -0.82 2.68 8.11
CA SER A 528 -0.63 2.99 9.53
C SER A 528 -1.38 4.27 9.94
N ARG A 529 -1.36 5.30 9.09
CA ARG A 529 -2.10 6.56 9.33
C ARG A 529 -3.60 6.33 9.30
N PHE A 530 -4.09 5.58 8.31
CA PHE A 530 -5.49 5.20 8.22
C PHE A 530 -5.94 4.40 9.46
N PHE A 531 -5.20 3.36 9.84
CA PHE A 531 -5.48 2.57 11.04
C PHE A 531 -5.51 3.45 12.29
N HIS A 532 -4.55 4.34 12.46
CA HIS A 532 -4.53 5.26 13.60
C HIS A 532 -5.81 6.10 13.70
N LYS A 533 -6.25 6.69 12.57
CA LYS A 533 -7.45 7.53 12.50
C LYS A 533 -8.72 6.71 12.74
N ALA A 534 -8.85 5.54 12.12
CA ALA A 534 -9.98 4.66 12.34
C ALA A 534 -10.07 4.18 13.80
N LEU A 535 -8.93 3.83 14.42
CA LEU A 535 -8.86 3.46 15.84
C LEU A 535 -9.17 4.65 16.76
N ARG A 536 -8.72 5.86 16.41
CA ARG A 536 -9.06 7.12 17.11
C ARG A 536 -10.57 7.36 17.12
N ASP A 537 -11.21 7.22 15.97
CA ASP A 537 -12.65 7.45 15.81
C ASP A 537 -13.51 6.39 16.54
N MET A 538 -12.88 5.25 16.88
CA MET A 538 -13.45 4.22 17.76
C MET A 538 -13.10 4.42 19.24
N GLY A 539 -12.35 5.48 19.58
CA GLY A 539 -11.92 5.79 20.96
C GLY A 539 -10.84 4.85 21.50
N MET A 540 -10.15 4.11 20.63
CA MET A 540 -9.15 3.10 21.02
C MET A 540 -7.74 3.67 21.18
N VAL A 541 -7.43 4.76 20.46
CA VAL A 541 -6.16 5.51 20.58
C VAL A 541 -6.45 7.01 20.60
N GLU A 542 -5.47 7.80 21.06
CA GLU A 542 -5.53 9.26 21.08
C GLU A 542 -4.55 9.87 20.07
N GLY A 543 -4.90 11.03 19.52
CA GLY A 543 -4.10 11.75 18.52
C GLY A 543 -4.55 11.49 17.08
N ASN A 544 -4.07 12.33 16.15
CA ASN A 544 -4.47 12.29 14.74
C ASN A 544 -3.53 11.50 13.84
N GLU A 545 -2.28 11.34 14.26
CA GLU A 545 -1.19 10.79 13.45
C GLU A 545 -0.30 9.89 14.31
N PRO A 546 0.06 8.69 13.82
CA PRO A 546 0.81 7.71 14.60
C PRO A 546 2.28 8.10 14.79
N PHE A 547 2.85 8.87 13.87
CA PHE A 547 4.28 9.21 13.83
C PHE A 547 4.47 10.73 13.71
N LYS A 548 4.97 11.38 14.77
CA LYS A 548 5.23 12.84 14.76
C LYS A 548 6.32 13.22 13.76
N LYS A 549 7.43 12.47 13.78
CA LYS A 549 8.58 12.65 12.89
C LYS A 549 8.88 11.36 12.15
N LEU A 550 9.34 11.49 10.91
CA LEU A 550 9.79 10.39 10.07
C LEU A 550 11.23 10.65 9.61
N LEU A 551 12.10 9.67 9.81
CA LEU A 551 13.42 9.61 9.19
C LEU A 551 13.42 8.47 8.18
N THR A 552 13.50 8.81 6.91
CA THR A 552 13.67 7.84 5.83
C THR A 552 15.15 7.66 5.55
N GLN A 553 15.71 6.52 5.92
CA GLN A 553 17.12 6.25 5.68
C GLN A 553 17.40 5.99 4.21
N GLY A 554 18.58 6.40 3.75
CA GLY A 554 19.08 6.04 2.42
C GLY A 554 19.43 4.57 2.34
N MET A 555 19.42 4.04 1.11
CA MET A 555 19.64 2.62 0.88
C MET A 555 21.10 2.23 1.12
N VAL A 556 21.32 1.03 1.67
CA VAL A 556 22.66 0.43 1.64
C VAL A 556 22.82 -0.30 0.31
N LEU A 557 23.85 0.10 -0.43
CA LEU A 557 24.18 -0.39 -1.75
C LEU A 557 25.38 -1.34 -1.68
N LYS A 558 25.45 -2.26 -2.64
CA LYS A 558 26.63 -3.06 -2.93
C LYS A 558 26.80 -3.14 -4.43
N ASP A 559 27.96 -2.73 -4.91
CA ASP A 559 28.29 -2.64 -6.33
C ASP A 559 27.29 -1.73 -7.08
N GLY A 560 26.88 -0.62 -6.45
CA GLY A 560 25.92 0.35 -6.99
C GLY A 560 24.46 -0.11 -7.00
N ALA A 561 24.15 -1.31 -6.50
CA ALA A 561 22.78 -1.83 -6.40
C ALA A 561 22.32 -1.93 -4.94
N LYS A 562 21.05 -1.59 -4.67
CA LYS A 562 20.41 -1.83 -3.35
C LYS A 562 20.65 -3.26 -2.89
N MET A 563 21.06 -3.45 -1.63
CA MET A 563 21.10 -4.76 -0.99
C MET A 563 19.69 -5.35 -0.88
N SER A 564 19.47 -6.53 -1.45
CA SER A 564 18.25 -7.31 -1.25
C SER A 564 18.53 -8.80 -1.35
N LYS A 565 17.77 -9.60 -0.60
CA LYS A 565 17.89 -11.07 -0.64
C LYS A 565 17.64 -11.60 -2.06
N SER A 566 16.65 -11.04 -2.76
CA SER A 566 16.33 -11.39 -4.15
C SER A 566 17.47 -11.18 -5.14
N LYS A 567 18.38 -10.23 -4.90
CA LYS A 567 19.55 -9.97 -5.75
C LYS A 567 20.79 -10.76 -5.32
N GLY A 568 20.73 -11.49 -4.21
CA GLY A 568 21.88 -12.23 -3.67
C GLY A 568 23.07 -11.35 -3.24
N ASN A 569 22.90 -10.03 -3.13
CA ASN A 569 23.97 -9.07 -2.83
C ASN A 569 23.98 -8.62 -1.37
N THR A 570 23.21 -9.25 -0.49
CA THR A 570 23.20 -8.94 0.95
C THR A 570 24.52 -9.30 1.62
N VAL A 571 24.92 -8.49 2.60
CA VAL A 571 26.08 -8.74 3.44
C VAL A 571 25.61 -9.04 4.86
N ASP A 572 25.91 -10.25 5.34
CA ASP A 572 25.63 -10.70 6.70
C ASP A 572 26.52 -9.95 7.69
N PRO A 573 25.98 -9.23 8.68
CA PRO A 573 26.78 -8.47 9.62
C PRO A 573 27.60 -9.34 10.57
N GLN A 574 27.23 -10.61 10.79
CA GLN A 574 27.86 -11.43 11.83
C GLN A 574 29.37 -11.61 11.62
N SER A 575 29.80 -11.83 10.39
CA SER A 575 31.23 -11.99 10.07
C SER A 575 32.05 -10.74 10.37
N TYR A 576 31.44 -9.55 10.24
CA TYR A 576 32.08 -8.27 10.53
C TYR A 576 32.07 -7.95 12.03
N ILE A 577 31.01 -8.33 12.75
CA ILE A 577 30.97 -8.27 14.22
C ILE A 577 32.06 -9.17 14.81
N ASP A 578 32.18 -10.41 14.33
CA ASP A 578 33.17 -11.37 14.82
C ASP A 578 34.62 -10.89 14.57
N LYS A 579 34.84 -10.20 13.45
CA LYS A 579 36.17 -9.71 13.02
C LYS A 579 36.56 -8.38 13.67
N TYR A 580 35.64 -7.42 13.75
CA TYR A 580 35.94 -6.02 14.10
C TYR A 580 35.20 -5.50 15.35
N GLY A 581 34.21 -6.23 15.86
CA GLY A 581 33.34 -5.79 16.95
C GLY A 581 32.11 -5.01 16.46
N ALA A 582 31.05 -5.05 17.26
CA ALA A 582 29.82 -4.32 17.04
C ALA A 582 30.01 -2.80 16.98
N ASP A 583 30.84 -2.24 17.86
CA ASP A 583 31.08 -0.80 17.91
C ASP A 583 31.71 -0.29 16.61
N THR A 584 32.64 -1.04 16.02
CA THR A 584 33.28 -0.70 14.74
C THR A 584 32.26 -0.71 13.61
N VAL A 585 31.43 -1.77 13.52
CA VAL A 585 30.38 -1.89 12.50
C VAL A 585 29.37 -0.74 12.60
N ARG A 586 28.95 -0.40 13.82
CA ARG A 586 28.00 0.69 14.07
C ARG A 586 28.61 2.05 13.75
N LEU A 587 29.85 2.29 14.17
CA LEU A 587 30.57 3.53 13.87
C LEU A 587 30.71 3.72 12.36
N TYR A 588 31.08 2.67 11.63
CA TYR A 588 31.14 2.70 10.17
C TYR A 588 29.80 3.13 9.56
N MET A 589 28.70 2.49 9.98
CA MET A 589 27.36 2.81 9.44
C MET A 589 26.97 4.27 9.67
N MET A 590 27.35 4.86 10.80
CA MET A 590 27.01 6.25 11.15
C MET A 590 27.98 7.28 10.59
N PHE A 591 29.21 6.88 10.26
CA PHE A 591 30.26 7.77 9.78
C PHE A 591 30.25 7.92 8.25
N THR A 592 29.97 6.84 7.52
CA THR A 592 30.17 6.77 6.07
C THR A 592 29.26 7.71 5.26
N ALA A 593 28.02 7.92 5.70
CA ALA A 593 27.09 8.83 5.02
C ALA A 593 26.02 9.36 5.98
N PRO A 594 25.48 10.58 5.75
CA PRO A 594 24.29 11.05 6.44
C PRO A 594 23.14 10.04 6.36
N PRO A 595 22.28 9.92 7.38
CA PRO A 595 21.23 8.90 7.45
C PRO A 595 20.34 8.81 6.20
N GLU A 596 20.02 9.94 5.59
CA GLU A 596 19.12 10.08 4.45
C GLU A 596 19.78 9.72 3.11
N GLN A 597 21.11 9.75 3.03
CA GLN A 597 21.85 9.45 1.80
C GLN A 597 22.12 7.96 1.66
N SER A 598 22.16 7.45 0.43
CA SER A 598 22.60 6.07 0.19
C SER A 598 24.03 5.85 0.69
N LEU A 599 24.30 4.66 1.23
CA LEU A 599 25.60 4.24 1.70
C LEU A 599 26.10 3.12 0.80
N GLU A 600 27.23 3.31 0.13
CA GLU A 600 27.90 2.24 -0.60
C GLU A 600 28.70 1.38 0.38
N TRP A 601 28.37 0.10 0.47
CA TRP A 601 29.08 -0.83 1.33
C TRP A 601 30.47 -1.14 0.76
N SER A 602 31.49 -0.97 1.60
CA SER A 602 32.89 -1.26 1.27
C SER A 602 33.59 -1.84 2.47
N GLU A 603 34.17 -3.04 2.34
CA GLU A 603 35.00 -3.65 3.40
C GLU A 603 36.37 -2.97 3.55
N SER A 604 36.86 -2.29 2.50
CA SER A 604 38.17 -1.63 2.51
C SER A 604 38.15 -0.26 3.18
N SER A 605 36.95 0.27 3.43
CA SER A 605 36.67 1.56 4.07
C SER A 605 36.24 1.33 5.51
#